data_AF-A0A679KHJ4-F1
#
_entry.id   AF-A0A679KHJ4-F1
#
_cell.length_a   1.000
_cell.length_b   1.000
_cell.length_c   1.000
_cell.angle_alpha   90.00
_cell.angle_beta   90.00
_cell.angle_gamma   90.00
#
_symmetry.space_group_name_H-M   'P 1'
#
loop_
_entity.id
_entity.type
_entity.pdbx_description
1 polymer ?
#
loop_
_entity_poly.entity_id
_entity_poly.type
_entity_poly.pdbx_seq_one_letter_code
_entity_poly.pdbx_strand_id
1 'polypeptide(L)'
;MPSNGKESVAQSEIKRLTPIVLDYKAAQADGDDRFLRHLRKQMRESILGQGVKNQVIKRSVYIVRLRGSFLIAYQKNFSPVLYIGRGDAPKRLASHLKSWLLHVHKFGSDTTVEVQIILPLRQGRKDFYKYVEGRLLQQHALNNGCIPLFNARREIKYGKDIDYNQTHEKLFRKLIKIGSGNRPWWAIQPTPANPFTTLYHKGTNAN
;
A
#
# COMPACT_ATOMS: atom_id res chain seq x y z
N MET A 1 45.43 3.56 17.12
CA MET A 1 44.29 2.62 17.26
C MET A 1 43.02 3.35 16.85
N PRO A 2 42.28 2.91 15.82
CA PRO A 2 40.99 3.53 15.52
C PRO A 2 39.94 2.99 16.48
N SER A 3 39.23 3.92 17.11
CA SER A 3 38.09 3.68 18.00
C SER A 3 36.95 3.03 17.21
N ASN A 4 36.63 1.77 17.55
CA ASN A 4 35.41 1.11 17.12
C ASN A 4 34.21 1.73 17.84
N GLY A 5 33.77 2.90 17.35
CA GLY A 5 32.46 3.43 17.65
C GLY A 5 31.40 2.53 17.03
N LYS A 6 30.91 1.55 17.79
CA LYS A 6 29.65 0.88 17.48
C LYS A 6 28.56 1.95 17.58
N GLU A 7 28.19 2.56 16.46
CA GLU A 7 26.95 3.32 16.35
C GLU A 7 25.83 2.43 16.91
N SER A 8 25.20 2.87 18.00
CA SER A 8 24.03 2.17 18.52
C SER A 8 23.00 2.12 17.40
N VAL A 9 22.67 0.92 16.92
CA VAL A 9 21.64 0.74 15.88
C VAL A 9 20.35 1.33 16.43
N ALA A 10 20.02 2.56 16.03
CA ALA A 10 18.85 3.26 16.55
C ALA A 10 17.62 2.37 16.42
N GLN A 11 17.01 2.04 17.56
CA GLN A 11 15.89 1.10 17.62
C GLN A 11 14.75 1.62 16.74
N SER A 12 14.40 0.82 15.73
CA SER A 12 13.27 1.09 14.83
C SER A 12 12.18 0.07 15.09
N GLU A 13 10.96 0.55 15.15
CA GLU A 13 9.75 -0.23 15.36
C GLU A 13 8.85 -0.06 14.15
N ILE A 14 8.34 -1.18 13.62
CA ILE A 14 7.37 -1.17 12.53
C ILE A 14 6.13 -1.92 12.99
N LYS A 15 5.14 -1.18 13.50
CA LYS A 15 3.85 -1.75 13.89
C LYS A 15 2.95 -1.88 12.68
N ARG A 16 2.40 -3.07 12.45
CA ARG A 16 1.37 -3.33 11.43
C ARG A 16 0.01 -3.36 12.09
N LEU A 17 -0.97 -2.67 11.50
CA LEU A 17 -2.37 -2.78 11.88
C LEU A 17 -3.05 -3.98 11.22
N THR A 18 -4.11 -4.47 11.84
CA THR A 18 -5.03 -5.43 11.21
C THR A 18 -5.53 -4.84 9.90
N PRO A 19 -5.47 -5.60 8.78
CA PRO A 19 -5.94 -5.12 7.48
C PRO A 19 -7.41 -4.71 7.53
N ILE A 20 -7.73 -3.62 6.84
CA ILE A 20 -9.09 -3.07 6.77
C ILE A 20 -9.65 -3.43 5.40
N VAL A 21 -10.73 -4.20 5.35
CA VAL A 21 -11.45 -4.49 4.11
C VAL A 21 -12.56 -3.48 3.94
N LEU A 22 -12.54 -2.74 2.83
CA LEU A 22 -13.54 -1.72 2.54
C LEU A 22 -14.86 -2.38 2.13
N ASP A 23 -15.96 -1.98 2.78
CA ASP A 23 -17.29 -2.52 2.49
C ASP A 23 -18.00 -1.67 1.42
N TYR A 24 -17.75 -2.01 0.16
CA TYR A 24 -18.38 -1.35 -0.98
C TYR A 24 -19.89 -1.58 -1.05
N LYS A 25 -20.37 -2.73 -0.58
CA LYS A 25 -21.80 -3.08 -0.64
C LYS A 25 -22.61 -2.24 0.34
N ALA A 26 -22.14 -2.13 1.58
CA ALA A 26 -22.76 -1.26 2.58
C ALA A 26 -22.74 0.20 2.13
N ALA A 27 -21.62 0.66 1.56
CA ALA A 27 -21.52 2.04 1.10
C ALA A 27 -22.42 2.35 -0.12
N GLN A 28 -22.67 1.39 -1.01
CA GLN A 28 -23.57 1.55 -2.17
C GLN A 28 -25.01 1.86 -1.78
N ALA A 29 -25.47 1.35 -0.63
CA ALA A 29 -26.82 1.63 -0.12
C ALA A 29 -27.04 3.11 0.22
N ASP A 30 -25.95 3.87 0.45
CA ASP A 30 -26.04 5.25 0.91
C ASP A 30 -26.17 6.29 -0.23
N GLY A 31 -25.95 5.91 -1.50
CA GLY A 31 -25.89 6.83 -2.65
C GLY A 31 -24.56 7.60 -2.76
N ASP A 32 -24.24 8.15 -3.94
CA ASP A 32 -22.88 8.59 -4.34
C ASP A 32 -22.18 9.56 -3.35
N ASP A 33 -22.89 10.57 -2.85
CA ASP A 33 -22.33 11.57 -1.94
C ASP A 33 -22.11 11.07 -0.50
N ARG A 34 -22.81 10.01 -0.11
CA ARG A 34 -22.66 9.38 1.21
C ARG A 34 -21.75 8.15 1.15
N PHE A 35 -21.62 7.52 -0.01
CA PHE A 35 -20.72 6.41 -0.30
C PHE A 35 -19.28 6.68 0.20
N LEU A 36 -18.70 7.81 -0.22
CA LEU A 36 -17.33 8.18 0.15
C LEU A 36 -17.19 8.50 1.64
N ARG A 37 -18.23 9.10 2.23
CA ARG A 37 -18.26 9.41 3.66
C ARG A 37 -18.30 8.13 4.49
N HIS A 38 -19.08 7.14 4.04
CA HIS A 38 -19.17 5.82 4.66
C HIS A 38 -17.81 5.13 4.73
N LEU A 39 -17.15 4.95 3.58
CA LEU A 39 -15.84 4.27 3.53
C LEU A 39 -14.77 5.00 4.35
N ARG A 40 -14.75 6.34 4.30
CA ARG A 40 -13.83 7.15 5.11
C ARG A 40 -14.09 6.98 6.60
N LYS A 41 -15.36 6.95 7.01
CA LYS A 41 -15.78 6.74 8.40
C LYS A 41 -15.34 5.35 8.87
N GLN A 42 -15.68 4.30 8.10
CA GLN A 42 -15.27 2.92 8.36
C GLN A 42 -13.76 2.81 8.62
N MET A 43 -12.94 3.31 7.71
CA MET A 43 -11.48 3.28 7.87
C MET A 43 -11.00 4.01 9.13
N ARG A 44 -11.54 5.20 9.40
CA ARG A 44 -11.13 5.99 10.56
C ARG A 44 -11.47 5.24 11.84
N GLU A 45 -12.67 4.70 11.94
CA GLU A 45 -13.13 3.90 13.08
C GLU A 45 -12.30 2.62 13.24
N SER A 46 -12.02 1.89 12.15
CA SER A 46 -11.16 0.69 12.18
C SER A 46 -9.73 0.98 12.61
N ILE A 47 -9.17 2.16 12.30
CA ILE A 47 -7.82 2.54 12.76
C ILE A 47 -7.84 2.93 14.24
N LEU A 48 -8.81 3.76 14.64
CA LEU A 48 -8.92 4.24 16.01
C LEU A 48 -9.26 3.09 16.97
N GLY A 49 -10.11 2.15 16.55
CA GLY A 49 -10.46 0.95 17.30
C GLY A 49 -9.28 0.01 17.57
N GLN A 50 -8.15 0.18 16.87
CA GLN A 50 -6.89 -0.54 17.13
C GLN A 50 -5.94 0.20 18.10
N GLY A 51 -6.47 1.20 18.83
CA GLY A 51 -5.72 1.95 19.85
C GLY A 51 -4.69 2.94 19.28
N VAL A 52 -4.84 3.35 18.02
CA VAL A 52 -3.89 4.24 17.34
C VAL A 52 -4.25 5.71 17.58
N LYS A 53 -3.30 6.49 18.10
CA LYS A 53 -3.47 7.94 18.27
C LYS A 53 -3.43 8.66 16.92
N ASN A 54 -4.30 9.67 16.73
CA ASN A 54 -4.40 10.48 15.50
C ASN A 54 -3.05 11.06 15.01
N GLN A 55 -2.15 11.43 15.93
CA GLN A 55 -0.84 12.00 15.58
C GLN A 55 0.06 11.01 14.83
N VAL A 56 -0.04 9.72 15.14
CA VAL A 56 0.77 8.66 14.53
C VAL A 56 0.26 8.34 13.12
N ILE A 57 -1.05 8.47 12.88
CA ILE A 57 -1.68 8.24 11.57
C ILE A 57 -1.08 9.15 10.49
N LYS A 58 -0.71 10.39 10.83
CA LYS A 58 -0.11 11.35 9.88
C LYS A 58 1.25 10.88 9.32
N ARG A 59 1.90 9.92 9.98
CA ARG A 59 3.20 9.35 9.60
C ARG A 59 3.10 7.85 9.30
N SER A 60 1.95 7.42 8.78
CA SER A 60 1.75 6.03 8.39
C SER A 60 2.20 5.76 6.96
N VAL A 61 2.46 4.49 6.65
CA VAL A 61 2.55 3.96 5.28
C VAL A 61 1.36 3.03 5.09
N TYR A 62 0.70 3.12 3.94
CA TYR A 62 -0.45 2.28 3.62
C TYR A 62 -0.29 1.62 2.26
N ILE A 63 -0.81 0.41 2.15
CA ILE A 63 -0.79 -0.42 0.95
C ILE A 63 -2.25 -0.73 0.61
N VAL A 64 -2.66 -0.34 -0.58
CA VAL A 64 -3.98 -0.65 -1.14
C VAL A 64 -3.84 -1.90 -1.99
N ARG A 65 -4.69 -2.89 -1.73
CA ARG A 65 -4.60 -4.23 -2.31
C ARG A 65 -5.97 -4.68 -2.82
N LEU A 66 -5.97 -5.42 -3.92
CA LEU A 66 -7.10 -6.25 -4.31
C LEU A 66 -7.26 -7.42 -3.35
N ARG A 67 -8.51 -7.77 -3.10
CA ARG A 67 -8.92 -9.00 -2.41
C ARG A 67 -10.11 -9.59 -3.18
N GLY A 68 -9.95 -10.82 -3.68
CA GLY A 68 -10.94 -11.48 -4.52
C GLY A 68 -10.31 -12.63 -5.31
N SER A 69 -11.00 -13.12 -6.34
CA SER A 69 -10.54 -14.22 -7.20
C SER A 69 -9.44 -13.85 -8.19
N PHE A 70 -9.07 -12.58 -8.33
CA PHE A 70 -8.03 -12.18 -9.27
C PHE A 70 -7.00 -11.18 -8.74
N LEU A 71 -5.89 -11.10 -9.50
CA LEU A 71 -4.77 -10.19 -9.28
C LEU A 71 -4.53 -9.29 -10.50
N ILE A 72 -3.63 -8.33 -10.36
CA ILE A 72 -3.08 -7.64 -11.52
C ILE A 72 -1.87 -8.42 -12.01
N ALA A 73 -1.86 -8.72 -13.32
CA ALA A 73 -0.66 -9.18 -14.00
C ALA A 73 0.25 -7.99 -14.23
N TYR A 74 1.41 -8.00 -13.57
CA TYR A 74 2.50 -7.05 -13.81
C TYR A 74 3.56 -7.70 -14.70
N GLN A 75 4.55 -6.91 -15.14
CA GLN A 75 5.53 -7.33 -16.15
C GLN A 75 6.26 -8.65 -15.83
N LYS A 76 6.59 -8.92 -14.55
CA LYS A 76 7.28 -10.16 -14.15
C LYS A 76 6.41 -11.16 -13.41
N ASN A 77 5.40 -10.70 -12.66
CA ASN A 77 4.67 -11.50 -11.70
C ASN A 77 3.25 -10.96 -11.48
N PHE A 78 2.42 -11.72 -10.77
CA PHE A 78 1.08 -11.30 -10.36
C PHE A 78 1.11 -10.73 -8.94
N SER A 79 0.40 -9.62 -8.71
CA SER A 79 0.36 -8.99 -7.39
C SER A 79 -1.01 -8.40 -7.07
N PRO A 80 -1.48 -8.49 -5.81
CA PRO A 80 -2.70 -7.82 -5.38
C PRO A 80 -2.48 -6.33 -5.12
N VAL A 81 -1.23 -5.88 -4.97
CA VAL A 81 -0.94 -4.50 -4.61
C VAL A 81 -1.33 -3.58 -5.76
N LEU A 82 -2.14 -2.57 -5.48
CA LEU A 82 -2.58 -1.55 -6.44
C LEU A 82 -1.86 -0.22 -6.25
N TYR A 83 -1.56 0.10 -4.98
CA TYR A 83 -0.95 1.37 -4.61
C TYR A 83 -0.22 1.26 -3.27
N ILE A 84 0.91 1.95 -3.16
CA ILE A 84 1.64 2.15 -1.90
C ILE A 84 1.78 3.66 -1.70
N GLY A 85 1.43 4.15 -0.52
CA GLY A 85 1.60 5.56 -0.20
C GLY A 85 1.87 5.81 1.27
N ARG A 86 2.23 7.06 1.57
CA ARG A 86 2.48 7.52 2.95
C ARG A 86 1.56 8.65 3.39
N GLY A 87 1.56 8.95 4.68
CA GLY A 87 0.90 10.11 5.29
C GLY A 87 -0.37 9.76 6.06
N ASP A 88 -1.28 10.72 6.20
CA ASP A 88 -2.60 10.51 6.80
C ASP A 88 -3.45 9.60 5.89
N ALA A 89 -3.43 8.29 6.18
CA ALA A 89 -4.06 7.27 5.36
C ALA A 89 -5.57 7.52 5.16
N PRO A 90 -6.38 7.85 6.18
CA PRO A 90 -7.79 8.21 5.98
C PRO A 90 -8.02 9.36 5.01
N LYS A 91 -7.28 10.46 5.16
CA LYS A 91 -7.46 11.63 4.28
C LYS A 91 -6.99 11.33 2.86
N ARG A 92 -5.84 10.66 2.70
CA ARG A 92 -5.28 10.36 1.38
C ARG A 92 -6.08 9.30 0.64
N LEU A 93 -6.54 8.25 1.33
CA LEU A 93 -7.36 7.24 0.68
C LEU A 93 -8.72 7.78 0.26
N ALA A 94 -9.30 8.77 0.97
CA ALA A 94 -10.48 9.48 0.48
C ALA A 94 -10.25 10.18 -0.87
N SER A 95 -9.05 10.70 -1.11
CA SER A 95 -8.67 11.26 -2.42
C SER A 95 -8.54 10.17 -3.48
N HIS A 96 -7.98 9.00 -3.14
CA HIS A 96 -7.87 7.85 -4.04
C HIS A 96 -9.24 7.25 -4.38
N LEU A 97 -10.12 7.19 -3.39
CA LEU A 97 -11.53 6.82 -3.54
C LEU A 97 -12.23 7.67 -4.60
N LYS A 98 -12.09 9.00 -4.52
CA LYS A 98 -12.66 9.92 -5.49
C LYS A 98 -12.10 9.78 -6.92
N SER A 99 -10.85 9.34 -7.06
CA SER A 99 -10.13 9.40 -8.34
C SER A 99 -10.13 8.08 -9.11
N TRP A 100 -9.82 6.97 -8.45
CA TRP A 100 -9.64 5.69 -9.15
C TRP A 100 -10.16 4.47 -8.38
N LEU A 101 -10.22 4.51 -7.05
CA LEU A 101 -10.58 3.32 -6.27
C LEU A 101 -12.06 2.94 -6.43
N LEU A 102 -12.94 3.90 -6.78
CA LEU A 102 -14.33 3.61 -7.15
C LEU A 102 -14.44 2.75 -8.42
N HIS A 103 -13.49 2.87 -9.34
CA HIS A 103 -13.48 2.07 -10.57
C HIS A 103 -12.98 0.64 -10.30
N VAL A 104 -12.16 0.44 -9.28
CA VAL A 104 -11.61 -0.88 -8.94
C VAL A 104 -12.69 -1.87 -8.53
N HIS A 105 -13.73 -1.43 -7.81
CA HIS A 105 -14.86 -2.30 -7.48
C HIS A 105 -15.61 -2.79 -8.74
N LYS A 106 -15.51 -2.06 -9.86
CA LYS A 106 -16.11 -2.45 -11.14
C LYS A 106 -15.26 -3.47 -11.91
N PHE A 107 -14.09 -3.88 -11.41
CA PHE A 107 -13.23 -4.84 -12.10
C PHE A 107 -13.80 -6.27 -12.06
N GLY A 108 -14.62 -6.59 -11.04
CA GLY A 108 -15.27 -7.89 -10.92
C GLY A 108 -16.25 -7.95 -9.76
N SER A 109 -17.22 -8.84 -9.85
CA SER A 109 -18.34 -8.97 -8.90
C SER A 109 -17.91 -9.43 -7.49
N ASP A 110 -16.75 -10.07 -7.37
CA ASP A 110 -16.17 -10.56 -6.11
C ASP A 110 -14.95 -9.73 -5.65
N THR A 111 -14.74 -8.55 -6.23
CA THR A 111 -13.59 -7.71 -5.92
C THR A 111 -13.87 -6.76 -4.77
N THR A 112 -13.01 -6.85 -3.76
CA THR A 112 -12.95 -5.92 -2.64
C THR A 112 -11.56 -5.31 -2.54
N VAL A 113 -11.46 -4.20 -1.80
CA VAL A 113 -10.18 -3.54 -1.53
C VAL A 113 -9.81 -3.75 -0.08
N GLU A 114 -8.59 -4.22 0.14
CA GLU A 114 -7.96 -4.31 1.44
C GLU A 114 -6.90 -3.20 1.60
N VAL A 115 -6.89 -2.54 2.74
CA VAL A 115 -5.93 -1.51 3.11
C VAL A 115 -5.09 -2.02 4.28
N GLN A 116 -3.79 -2.17 4.04
CA GLN A 116 -2.83 -2.49 5.09
C GLN A 116 -2.15 -1.22 5.55
N ILE A 117 -2.12 -0.98 6.86
CA ILE A 117 -1.52 0.22 7.44
C ILE A 117 -0.34 -0.17 8.32
N ILE A 118 0.75 0.57 8.15
CA ILE A 118 2.02 0.39 8.81
C ILE A 118 2.35 1.71 9.52
N LEU A 119 2.76 1.60 10.77
CA LEU A 119 3.14 2.70 11.64
C LEU A 119 4.64 2.57 11.96
N PRO A 120 5.52 3.08 11.09
CA PRO A 120 6.95 3.02 11.31
C PRO A 120 7.41 4.14 12.24
N LEU A 121 8.21 3.78 13.24
CA LEU A 121 8.81 4.68 14.22
C LEU A 121 10.31 4.38 14.32
N ARG A 122 11.13 5.43 14.39
CA ARG A 122 12.56 5.31 14.67
C ARG A 122 12.98 6.48 15.54
N GLN A 123 13.68 6.19 16.62
CA GLN A 123 14.16 7.22 17.53
C GLN A 123 15.03 8.23 16.77
N GLY A 124 14.82 9.52 17.02
CA GLY A 124 15.54 10.61 16.35
C GLY A 124 15.17 10.86 14.89
N ARG A 125 14.34 10.03 14.23
CA ARG A 125 14.05 10.14 12.80
C ARG A 125 12.55 10.23 12.48
N LYS A 126 12.01 11.46 12.45
CA LYS A 126 10.57 11.70 12.19
C LYS A 126 10.11 11.36 10.78
N ASP A 127 11.01 11.30 9.80
CA ASP A 127 10.72 11.03 8.39
C ASP A 127 10.93 9.56 7.98
N PHE A 128 11.17 8.65 8.95
CA PHE A 128 11.40 7.23 8.72
C PHE A 128 10.32 6.56 7.83
N TYR A 129 9.07 7.00 7.95
CA TYR A 129 7.96 6.51 7.12
C TYR A 129 8.15 6.73 5.61
N LYS A 130 8.93 7.76 5.20
CA LYS A 130 9.29 8.00 3.79
C LYS A 130 10.20 6.89 3.25
N TYR A 131 11.14 6.44 4.07
CA TYR A 131 12.06 5.36 3.73
C TYR A 131 11.35 4.01 3.69
N VAL A 132 10.40 3.77 4.59
CA VAL A 132 9.60 2.54 4.57
C VAL A 132 8.73 2.47 3.31
N GLU A 133 8.10 3.58 2.90
CA GLU A 133 7.38 3.67 1.62
C GLU A 133 8.31 3.38 0.42
N GLY A 134 9.47 4.06 0.37
CA GLY A 134 10.45 3.86 -0.70
C GLY A 134 10.94 2.41 -0.79
N ARG A 135 11.19 1.77 0.36
CA ARG A 135 11.60 0.36 0.42
C ARG A 135 10.51 -0.59 -0.08
N LEU A 136 9.24 -0.37 0.30
CA LEU A 136 8.11 -1.17 -0.19
C LEU A 136 7.91 -1.02 -1.71
N LEU A 137 8.02 0.20 -2.24
CA LEU A 137 7.97 0.47 -3.68
C LEU A 137 9.11 -0.22 -4.43
N GLN A 138 10.33 -0.12 -3.90
CA GLN A 138 11.49 -0.79 -4.48
C GLN A 138 11.31 -2.31 -4.48
N GLN A 139 10.88 -2.90 -3.36
CA GLN A 139 10.67 -4.34 -3.29
C GLN A 139 9.55 -4.80 -4.24
N HIS A 140 8.47 -4.03 -4.37
CA HIS A 140 7.43 -4.32 -5.36
C HIS A 140 7.99 -4.30 -6.78
N ALA A 141 8.76 -3.27 -7.14
CA ALA A 141 9.35 -3.14 -8.47
C ALA A 141 10.36 -4.26 -8.78
N LEU A 142 11.19 -4.64 -7.81
CA LEU A 142 12.12 -5.77 -7.95
C LEU A 142 11.38 -7.07 -8.23
N ASN A 143 10.29 -7.33 -7.49
CA ASN A 143 9.53 -8.56 -7.61
C ASN A 143 8.65 -8.60 -8.87
N ASN A 144 8.01 -7.49 -9.22
CA ASN A 144 6.95 -7.47 -10.24
C ASN A 144 7.38 -6.81 -11.57
N GLY A 145 8.60 -6.27 -11.64
CA GLY A 145 9.14 -5.56 -12.81
C GLY A 145 8.79 -4.07 -12.86
N CYS A 146 7.74 -3.65 -12.14
CA CYS A 146 7.25 -2.29 -12.15
C CYS A 146 6.63 -1.86 -10.80
N ILE A 147 6.40 -0.55 -10.66
CA ILE A 147 5.65 0.00 -9.52
C ILE A 147 4.18 -0.39 -9.59
N PRO A 148 3.43 -0.31 -8.45
CA PRO A 148 2.00 -0.60 -8.46
C PRO A 148 1.23 0.27 -9.46
N LEU A 149 0.13 -0.29 -9.99
CA LEU A 149 -0.67 0.28 -11.09
C LEU A 149 -1.01 1.77 -10.91
N PHE A 150 -1.37 2.20 -9.70
CA PHE A 150 -1.81 3.57 -9.44
C PHE A 150 -0.72 4.48 -8.85
N ASN A 151 0.52 4.00 -8.72
CA ASN A 151 1.63 4.84 -8.30
C ASN A 151 2.15 5.66 -9.50
N ALA A 152 2.11 6.99 -9.38
CA ALA A 152 2.52 7.88 -10.48
C ALA A 152 4.04 8.12 -10.58
N ARG A 153 4.80 7.90 -9.48
CA ARG A 153 6.25 8.16 -9.39
C ARG A 153 6.95 7.06 -8.60
N ARG A 154 8.15 6.70 -9.07
CA ARG A 154 9.15 5.90 -8.34
C ARG A 154 9.87 6.83 -7.35
N GLU A 155 9.39 6.99 -6.11
CA GLU A 155 10.19 7.64 -5.05
C GLU A 155 11.30 6.67 -4.58
N ILE A 156 12.31 6.43 -5.44
CA ILE A 156 13.44 5.51 -5.15
C ILE A 156 14.46 6.16 -4.21
N LYS A 157 14.46 7.50 -4.13
CA LYS A 157 15.44 8.27 -3.35
C LYS A 157 15.59 7.72 -1.92
N TYR A 158 14.47 7.38 -1.27
CA TYR A 158 14.47 6.89 0.11
C TYR A 158 14.63 5.37 0.26
N GLY A 159 14.80 4.62 -0.83
CA GLY A 159 14.83 3.15 -0.81
C GLY A 159 16.18 2.53 -0.42
N LYS A 160 17.29 3.28 -0.53
CA LYS A 160 18.66 2.76 -0.34
C LYS A 160 19.37 3.28 0.92
N ASP A 161 18.83 4.30 1.57
CA ASP A 161 19.54 5.09 2.59
C ASP A 161 19.35 4.57 4.03
N ILE A 162 18.77 3.38 4.20
CA ILE A 162 18.56 2.77 5.51
C ILE A 162 18.84 1.27 5.47
N ASP A 163 19.67 0.82 6.40
CA ASP A 163 19.77 -0.58 6.76
C ASP A 163 18.58 -1.02 7.61
N TYR A 164 17.79 -1.91 7.04
CA TYR A 164 16.72 -2.60 7.73
C TYR A 164 17.23 -3.95 8.24
N ASN A 165 16.88 -4.30 9.48
CA ASN A 165 17.18 -5.64 9.99
C ASN A 165 16.40 -6.72 9.21
N GLN A 166 16.82 -7.98 9.35
CA GLN A 166 16.20 -9.10 8.64
C GLN A 166 14.70 -9.25 8.92
N THR A 167 14.24 -8.88 10.12
CA THR A 167 12.82 -8.93 10.50
C THR A 167 11.98 -7.95 9.70
N HIS A 168 12.44 -6.71 9.56
CA HIS A 168 11.79 -5.69 8.73
C HIS A 168 11.78 -6.11 7.25
N GLU A 169 12.88 -6.66 6.76
CA GLU A 169 12.97 -7.17 5.39
C GLU A 169 11.98 -8.32 5.11
N LYS A 170 11.85 -9.27 6.05
CA LYS A 170 10.84 -10.33 5.97
C LYS A 170 9.42 -9.76 5.98
N LEU A 171 9.16 -8.75 6.82
CA LEU A 171 7.88 -8.07 6.90
C LEU A 171 7.52 -7.37 5.58
N PHE A 172 8.44 -6.61 4.98
CA PHE A 172 8.21 -5.93 3.70
C PHE A 172 7.88 -6.91 2.58
N ARG A 173 8.62 -8.02 2.48
CA ARG A 173 8.31 -9.09 1.51
C ARG A 173 6.92 -9.68 1.75
N LYS A 174 6.52 -9.89 3.00
CA LYS A 174 5.17 -10.41 3.34
C LYS A 174 4.06 -9.42 2.97
N LEU A 175 4.30 -8.12 3.13
CA LEU A 175 3.32 -7.06 2.89
C LEU A 175 2.97 -6.87 1.41
N ILE A 176 3.86 -7.22 0.50
CA ILE A 176 3.61 -7.09 -0.95
C ILE A 176 3.19 -8.40 -1.62
N LYS A 177 3.45 -9.55 -0.99
CA LYS A 177 3.10 -10.87 -1.53
C LYS A 177 1.59 -11.14 -1.44
N ILE A 178 1.12 -12.06 -2.28
CA ILE A 178 -0.19 -12.70 -2.13
C ILE A 178 -0.23 -13.32 -0.72
N GLY A 179 -1.20 -12.91 0.10
CA GLY A 179 -1.30 -13.35 1.49
C GLY A 179 -1.50 -14.86 1.58
N SER A 180 -1.03 -15.48 2.66
CA SER A 180 -1.28 -16.90 2.95
C SER A 180 -2.79 -17.15 3.03
N GLY A 181 -3.27 -18.19 2.34
CA GLY A 181 -4.69 -18.55 2.28
C GLY A 181 -5.47 -17.90 1.13
N ASN A 182 -4.90 -16.89 0.44
CA ASN A 182 -5.50 -16.35 -0.77
C ASN A 182 -5.08 -17.18 -1.98
N ARG A 183 -6.06 -17.67 -2.74
CA ARG A 183 -5.86 -18.44 -3.97
C ARG A 183 -6.59 -17.78 -5.13
N PRO A 184 -6.05 -16.67 -5.66
CA PRO A 184 -6.61 -16.08 -6.87
C PRO A 184 -6.50 -17.08 -8.02
N TRP A 185 -7.55 -17.17 -8.82
CA TRP A 185 -7.69 -18.10 -9.93
C TRP A 185 -7.15 -17.53 -11.23
N TRP A 186 -7.20 -16.21 -11.40
CA TRP A 186 -6.80 -15.52 -12.63
C TRP A 186 -6.12 -14.20 -12.31
N ALA A 187 -5.50 -13.60 -13.32
CA ALA A 187 -4.94 -12.26 -13.25
C ALA A 187 -5.38 -11.46 -14.47
N ILE A 188 -5.58 -10.16 -14.29
CA ILE A 188 -5.99 -9.24 -15.36
C ILE A 188 -4.90 -8.25 -15.70
N GLN A 189 -4.91 -7.85 -16.96
CA GLN A 189 -4.11 -6.75 -17.49
C GLN A 189 -5.03 -5.83 -18.29
N PRO A 190 -4.86 -4.49 -18.21
CA PRO A 190 -5.59 -3.56 -19.05
C PRO A 190 -5.35 -3.84 -20.55
N THR A 191 -6.43 -3.88 -21.34
CA THR A 191 -6.36 -3.94 -22.81
C THR A 191 -6.06 -2.56 -23.39
N PRO A 192 -5.57 -2.42 -24.63
CA PRO A 192 -5.22 -1.10 -25.20
C PRO A 192 -6.32 -0.02 -25.10
N ALA A 193 -7.59 -0.42 -25.19
CA ALA A 193 -8.76 0.48 -25.08
C ALA A 193 -9.12 0.86 -23.62
N ASN A 194 -8.51 0.23 -22.62
CA ASN A 194 -8.80 0.49 -21.21
C ASN A 194 -8.14 1.81 -20.75
N PRO A 195 -8.87 2.68 -20.01
CA PRO A 195 -8.33 3.96 -19.55
C PRO A 195 -7.12 3.83 -18.60
N PHE A 196 -6.90 2.66 -17.99
CA PHE A 196 -5.76 2.39 -17.12
C PHE A 196 -4.50 1.91 -17.86
N THR A 197 -4.55 1.72 -19.18
CA THR A 197 -3.42 1.20 -19.97
C THR A 197 -2.21 2.11 -19.91
N THR A 198 -2.39 3.42 -20.04
CA THR A 198 -1.29 4.38 -19.90
C THR A 198 -0.64 4.31 -18.52
N LEU A 199 -1.43 4.14 -17.45
CA LEU A 199 -0.92 4.00 -16.08
C LEU A 199 -0.14 2.69 -15.91
N TYR A 200 -0.67 1.59 -16.45
CA TYR A 200 -0.03 0.29 -16.43
C TYR A 200 1.37 0.33 -17.06
N HIS A 201 1.49 0.91 -18.26
CA HIS A 201 2.77 1.00 -18.95
C HIS A 201 3.73 2.08 -18.39
N LYS A 202 3.19 3.12 -17.73
CA LYS A 202 4.03 4.10 -17.04
C LYS A 202 4.89 3.47 -15.95
N GLY A 203 4.38 2.43 -15.28
CA GLY A 203 5.14 1.69 -14.27
C GLY A 203 6.26 0.82 -14.86
N THR A 204 6.09 0.35 -16.11
CA THR A 204 6.98 -0.61 -16.81
C THR A 204 8.10 0.06 -17.58
N ASN A 205 7.94 1.33 -17.97
CA ASN A 205 8.97 2.07 -18.70
C ASN A 205 10.13 2.43 -17.75
N ALA A 206 11.05 1.48 -17.62
CA ALA A 206 12.42 1.70 -17.26
C ALA A 206 13.20 1.83 -18.57
N ASN A 207 13.64 3.05 -18.87
CA ASN A 207 15.05 3.31 -19.12
C ASN A 207 15.46 4.34 -18.07
#